data_AF-A0A938PVB5-F1
#
_entry.id   AF-A0A938PVB5-F1
#
_cell.length_a   1.000
_cell.length_b   1.000
_cell.length_c   1.000
_cell.angle_alpha   90.00
_cell.angle_beta   90.00
_cell.angle_gamma   90.00
#
_symmetry.space_group_name_H-M   'P 1'
#
loop_
_entity.id
_entity.type
_entity.pdbx_description
1 polymer ?
#
loop_
_entity_poly.entity_id
_entity_poly.type
_entity_poly.pdbx_seq_one_letter_code
_entity_poly.pdbx_strand_id
1 'polypeptide(L)'
;MATKEEYLEKLKAQLDSWENEAAELEAKASEATAELRAELEEQIGSLRTKFSDGESKFAQISDATEEAWEELKVEADQIFDKLIDEFKDDVEHATNEAKGLFAKIKSMFGG
;
A
#
# COMPACT_ATOMS: atom_id res chain seq x y z
N MET A 1 9.12 -15.53 -21.16
CA MET A 1 9.02 -15.58 -19.69
C MET A 1 9.80 -14.38 -19.21
N ALA A 2 9.23 -13.54 -18.34
CA ALA A 2 10.01 -12.47 -17.71
C ALA A 2 11.14 -13.11 -16.90
N THR A 3 12.36 -12.58 -16.96
CA THR A 3 13.46 -13.06 -16.11
C THR A 3 13.17 -12.73 -14.65
N LYS A 4 13.90 -13.38 -13.74
CA LYS A 4 13.90 -13.06 -12.33
C LYS A 4 14.18 -11.57 -12.09
N GLU A 5 15.12 -10.97 -12.84
CA GLU A 5 15.40 -9.53 -12.72
C GLU A 5 14.23 -8.66 -13.17
N GLU A 6 13.63 -8.94 -14.32
CA GLU A 6 12.45 -8.18 -14.81
C GLU A 6 11.28 -8.26 -13.82
N TYR A 7 11.11 -9.42 -13.18
CA TYR A 7 10.11 -9.63 -12.14
C TYR A 7 10.39 -8.80 -10.88
N LEU A 8 11.63 -8.83 -10.39
CA LEU A 8 12.05 -8.04 -9.23
C LEU A 8 11.94 -6.53 -9.51
N GLU A 9 12.32 -6.04 -10.69
CA GLU A 9 12.13 -4.63 -11.06
C GLU A 9 10.65 -4.22 -10.98
N LYS A 10 9.75 -5.05 -11.51
CA LYS A 10 8.31 -4.80 -11.46
C LYS A 10 7.79 -4.77 -10.02
N LEU A 11 8.20 -5.74 -9.19
CA LEU A 11 7.79 -5.77 -7.78
C LEU A 11 8.28 -4.54 -7.02
N LYS A 12 9.54 -4.18 -7.23
CA LYS A 12 10.14 -3.01 -6.61
C LYS A 12 9.40 -1.72 -6.99
N ALA A 13 9.10 -1.53 -8.28
CA ALA A 13 8.35 -0.36 -8.73
C ALA A 13 6.95 -0.26 -8.10
N GLN A 14 6.30 -1.39 -7.84
CA GLN A 14 4.99 -1.42 -7.15
C GLN A 14 5.13 -1.07 -5.67
N LEU A 15 6.14 -1.64 -4.99
CA LEU A 15 6.45 -1.32 -3.60
C LEU A 15 6.77 0.19 -3.45
N ASP A 16 7.63 0.73 -4.31
CA ASP A 16 7.96 2.17 -4.33
C ASP A 16 6.71 3.04 -4.57
N SER A 17 5.76 2.61 -5.41
CA SER A 17 4.49 3.32 -5.62
C SER A 17 3.66 3.39 -4.33
N TRP A 18 3.56 2.29 -3.60
CA TRP A 18 2.79 2.22 -2.37
C TRP A 18 3.39 3.02 -1.24
N GLU A 19 4.71 3.06 -1.14
CA GLU A 19 5.41 3.91 -0.19
C GLU A 19 5.04 5.39 -0.43
N ASN A 20 5.02 5.82 -1.69
CA ASN A 20 4.62 7.18 -2.05
C ASN A 20 3.15 7.46 -1.69
N GLU A 21 2.23 6.55 -2.02
CA GLU A 21 0.81 6.70 -1.70
C GLU A 21 0.57 6.75 -0.17
N ALA A 22 1.27 5.92 0.61
CA ALA A 22 1.21 5.95 2.06
C ALA A 22 1.75 7.28 2.63
N ALA A 23 2.84 7.82 2.06
CA ALA A 23 3.37 9.12 2.44
C ALA A 23 2.40 10.27 2.13
N GLU A 24 1.67 10.20 1.01
CA GLU A 24 0.61 11.18 0.71
C GLU A 24 -0.56 11.11 1.70
N LEU A 25 -0.96 9.91 2.11
CA LEU A 25 -2.00 9.74 3.15
C LEU A 25 -1.52 10.28 4.50
N GLU A 26 -0.25 10.08 4.85
CA GLU A 26 0.33 10.60 6.09
C GLU A 26 0.39 12.13 6.11
N ALA A 27 0.75 12.74 4.97
CA ALA A 27 0.69 14.19 4.83
C ALA A 27 -0.74 14.73 5.02
N LYS A 28 -1.74 14.09 4.40
CA LYS A 28 -3.16 14.44 4.57
C LYS A 28 -3.63 14.25 6.01
N ALA A 29 -3.18 13.20 6.69
CA ALA A 29 -3.48 12.95 8.09
C ALA A 29 -2.91 14.05 9.00
N SER A 30 -1.74 14.59 8.68
CA SER A 30 -1.14 15.69 9.43
C SER A 30 -1.91 17.01 9.28
N GLU A 31 -2.65 17.21 8.20
CA GLU A 31 -3.49 18.40 7.96
C GLU A 31 -4.94 18.23 8.47
N ALA A 32 -5.30 17.02 8.90
CA ALA A 32 -6.63 16.64 9.33
C ALA A 32 -6.96 17.02 10.79
N THR A 33 -8.24 16.94 11.15
CA THR A 33 -8.68 17.02 12.56
C THR A 33 -8.15 15.83 13.35
N ALA A 34 -8.08 15.93 14.68
CA ALA A 34 -7.55 14.85 15.53
C ALA A 34 -8.30 13.52 15.37
N GLU A 35 -9.61 13.56 15.12
CA GLU A 35 -10.45 12.38 14.87
C GLU A 35 -10.09 11.72 13.53
N LEU A 36 -10.05 12.50 12.45
CA LEU A 36 -9.70 12.02 11.12
C LEU A 36 -8.23 11.57 11.04
N ARG A 37 -7.34 12.22 11.79
CA ARG A 37 -5.93 11.83 11.89
C ARG A 37 -5.78 10.43 12.49
N ALA A 38 -6.50 10.11 13.57
CA ALA A 38 -6.40 8.80 14.21
C ALA A 38 -6.87 7.67 13.27
N GLU A 39 -7.95 7.91 12.52
CA GLU A 39 -8.51 6.96 11.55
C GLU A 39 -7.56 6.75 10.35
N LEU A 40 -6.92 7.82 9.86
CA LEU A 40 -5.90 7.72 8.81
C LEU A 40 -4.61 7.05 9.31
N GLU A 41 -4.15 7.35 10.52
CA GLU A 41 -2.97 6.71 11.12
C GLU A 41 -3.16 5.19 11.29
N GLU A 42 -4.36 4.74 11.64
CA GLU A 42 -4.71 3.31 11.69
C GLU A 42 -4.63 2.65 10.30
N GLN A 43 -5.25 3.28 9.30
CA GLN A 43 -5.22 2.77 7.92
C GLN A 43 -3.79 2.74 7.36
N ILE A 44 -3.00 3.79 7.60
CA ILE A 44 -1.57 3.83 7.22
C ILE A 44 -0.77 2.73 7.92
N GLY A 45 -1.06 2.42 9.18
CA GLY A 45 -0.43 1.33 9.92
C GLY A 45 -0.71 -0.05 9.30
N SER A 46 -1.95 -0.29 8.88
CA SER A 46 -2.34 -1.50 8.13
C SER A 46 -1.54 -1.60 6.83
N LEU A 47 -1.50 -0.51 6.04
CA LEU A 47 -0.76 -0.45 4.77
C LEU A 47 0.74 -0.71 4.95
N ARG A 48 1.37 -0.14 5.98
CA ARG A 48 2.80 -0.36 6.28
C ARG A 48 3.12 -1.81 6.66
N THR A 49 2.21 -2.48 7.36
CA THR A 49 2.39 -3.91 7.71
C THR A 49 2.39 -4.76 6.44
N LYS A 50 1.44 -4.51 5.55
CA LYS A 50 1.33 -5.16 4.23
C LYS A 50 2.57 -4.91 3.36
N PHE A 51 3.09 -3.68 3.38
CA PHE A 51 4.34 -3.34 2.69
C PHE A 51 5.52 -4.17 3.19
N SER A 52 5.68 -4.29 4.51
CA SER A 52 6.74 -5.12 5.11
C SER A 52 6.67 -6.59 4.70
N ASP A 53 5.45 -7.14 4.54
CA ASP A 53 5.27 -8.51 4.06
C ASP A 53 5.71 -8.65 2.58
N GLY A 54 5.38 -7.65 1.77
CA GLY A 54 5.84 -7.53 0.38
C GLY A 54 7.37 -7.44 0.26
N GLU A 55 8.02 -6.60 1.07
CA GLU A 55 9.49 -6.50 1.10
C GLU A 55 10.16 -7.81 1.51
N SER A 56 9.59 -8.52 2.49
CA SER A 56 10.09 -9.84 2.91
C SER A 56 10.01 -10.86 1.78
N LYS A 57 8.92 -10.87 1.00
CA LYS A 57 8.78 -11.75 -0.17
C LYS A 57 9.70 -11.34 -1.31
N PHE A 58 9.88 -10.04 -1.55
CA PHE A 58 10.86 -9.53 -2.50
C PHE A 58 12.28 -10.02 -2.17
N ALA A 59 12.70 -9.93 -0.90
CA ALA A 59 14.00 -10.41 -0.45
C ALA A 59 14.18 -11.93 -0.67
N GLN A 60 13.16 -12.73 -0.34
CA GLN A 60 13.16 -14.18 -0.55
C GLN A 60 13.36 -14.55 -2.03
N ILE A 61 12.67 -13.85 -2.94
CA ILE A 61 12.81 -14.08 -4.38
C ILE A 61 14.17 -13.61 -4.85
N SER A 62 14.64 -12.45 -4.38
CA SER A 62 15.97 -11.92 -4.71
C SER A 62 17.09 -12.90 -4.36
N ASP A 63 17.01 -13.58 -3.23
CA ASP A 63 18.03 -14.54 -2.79
C ASP A 63 17.89 -15.94 -3.43
N ALA A 64 16.78 -16.24 -4.12
CA ALA A 64 16.52 -17.54 -4.71
C ALA A 64 17.44 -17.88 -5.89
N THR A 65 17.68 -19.16 -6.17
CA THR A 65 18.38 -19.59 -7.39
C THR A 65 17.46 -19.53 -8.61
N GLU A 66 18.04 -19.60 -9.82
CA GLU A 66 17.30 -19.68 -11.09
C GLU A 66 16.35 -20.89 -11.18
N GLU A 67 16.58 -21.95 -10.40
CA GLU A 67 15.65 -23.10 -10.31
C GLU A 67 14.57 -22.92 -9.24
N ALA A 68 14.87 -22.23 -8.14
CA ALA A 68 13.94 -22.06 -7.03
C ALA A 68 12.99 -20.86 -7.19
N TRP A 69 13.37 -19.84 -7.96
CA TRP A 69 12.56 -18.62 -8.07
C TRP A 69 11.25 -18.83 -8.83
N GLU A 70 11.16 -19.76 -9.78
CA GLU A 70 9.91 -20.02 -10.53
C GLU A 70 8.78 -20.50 -9.60
N GLU A 71 9.10 -21.36 -8.62
CA GLU A 71 8.13 -21.79 -7.60
C GLU A 71 7.77 -20.64 -6.65
N LEU A 72 8.77 -19.91 -6.18
CA LEU A 72 8.58 -18.76 -5.30
C LEU A 72 7.79 -17.63 -5.96
N LYS A 73 7.95 -17.46 -7.27
CA LYS A 73 7.21 -16.47 -8.06
C LYS A 73 5.72 -16.76 -8.07
N VAL A 74 5.31 -18.02 -8.22
CA VAL A 74 3.88 -18.38 -8.21
C VAL A 74 3.25 -18.06 -6.86
N GLU A 75 3.92 -18.38 -5.76
CA GLU A 75 3.47 -18.05 -4.41
C GLU A 75 3.47 -16.53 -4.20
N ALA A 76 4.53 -15.85 -4.64
CA ALA A 76 4.67 -14.41 -4.53
C ALA A 76 3.59 -13.68 -5.35
N ASP A 77 3.29 -14.09 -6.58
CA ASP A 77 2.25 -13.48 -7.41
C ASP A 77 0.90 -13.54 -6.70
N GLN A 78 0.55 -14.66 -6.07
CA GLN A 78 -0.71 -14.76 -5.31
C GLN A 78 -0.74 -13.84 -4.09
N ILE A 79 0.38 -13.74 -3.38
CA ILE A 79 0.49 -12.88 -2.20
C ILE A 79 0.46 -11.42 -2.61
N PHE A 80 1.24 -11.04 -3.62
CA PHE A 80 1.32 -9.67 -4.12
C PHE A 80 -0.01 -9.23 -4.74
N ASP A 81 -0.68 -10.05 -5.56
CA ASP A 81 -1.99 -9.70 -6.12
C ASP A 81 -3.01 -9.43 -5.01
N LYS A 82 -3.02 -10.28 -3.97
CA LYS A 82 -3.89 -10.07 -2.81
C LYS A 82 -3.52 -8.81 -2.03
N LEU A 83 -2.23 -8.58 -1.77
CA LEU A 83 -1.75 -7.37 -1.11
C LEU A 83 -2.10 -6.11 -1.93
N ILE A 84 -1.98 -6.17 -3.27
CA ILE A 84 -2.33 -5.09 -4.19
C ILE A 84 -3.82 -4.76 -4.11
N ASP A 85 -4.67 -5.78 -4.17
CA ASP A 85 -6.12 -5.57 -4.13
C ASP A 85 -6.57 -5.02 -2.79
N GLU A 86 -6.07 -5.57 -1.68
CA GLU A 86 -6.37 -5.05 -0.34
C GLU A 86 -5.79 -3.64 -0.12
N PHE A 87 -4.61 -3.34 -0.65
CA PHE A 87 -4.01 -2.01 -0.58
C PHE A 87 -4.88 -0.97 -1.29
N LYS A 88 -5.35 -1.28 -2.50
CA LYS A 88 -6.21 -0.38 -3.27
C LYS A 88 -7.53 -0.10 -2.56
N ASP A 89 -8.13 -1.14 -1.97
CA ASP A 89 -9.38 -1.01 -1.21
C ASP A 89 -9.18 -0.11 0.02
N ASP A 90 -8.13 -0.36 0.81
CA ASP A 90 -7.78 0.44 1.99
C ASP A 90 -7.50 1.92 1.62
N VAL A 91 -6.74 2.18 0.55
CA VAL A 91 -6.44 3.55 0.08
C VAL A 91 -7.67 4.26 -0.46
N GLU A 92 -8.52 3.56 -1.21
CA GLU A 92 -9.79 4.09 -1.72
C GLU A 92 -10.72 4.45 -0.56
N HIS A 93 -10.82 3.58 0.44
CA HIS A 93 -11.61 3.80 1.64
C HIS A 93 -11.12 5.03 2.42
N ALA A 94 -9.83 5.07 2.77
CA ALA A 94 -9.20 6.21 3.47
C ALA A 94 -9.45 7.54 2.74
N THR A 95 -9.33 7.53 1.41
CA THR A 95 -9.51 8.72 0.57
C THR A 95 -10.97 9.18 0.54
N ASN A 96 -11.93 8.25 0.47
CA ASN A 96 -13.35 8.56 0.44
C ASN A 96 -13.85 9.08 1.80
N GLU A 97 -13.40 8.47 2.90
CA GLU A 97 -13.69 8.94 4.26
C GLU A 97 -13.18 10.36 4.48
N ALA A 98 -11.91 10.64 4.14
CA ALA A 98 -11.33 11.97 4.23
C ALA A 98 -12.15 13.01 3.45
N LYS A 99 -12.51 12.72 2.19
CA LYS A 99 -13.36 13.61 1.38
C LYS A 99 -14.72 13.87 2.02
N GLY A 100 -15.36 12.83 2.56
CA GLY A 100 -16.66 12.92 3.23
C GLY A 100 -16.61 13.80 4.49
N LEU A 101 -15.57 13.63 5.30
CA LEU A 101 -15.35 14.42 6.51
C LEU A 101 -15.07 15.89 6.20
N PHE A 102 -14.26 16.18 5.18
CA PHE A 102 -14.05 17.56 4.71
C PHE A 102 -15.35 18.22 4.22
N ALA A 103 -16.19 17.48 3.49
CA ALA A 103 -17.49 17.99 3.04
C ALA A 103 -18.42 18.31 4.23
N LYS A 104 -18.42 17.46 5.27
CA LYS A 104 -19.21 17.65 6.49
C LYS A 104 -18.72 18.84 7.33
N ILE A 105 -17.40 19.05 7.43
CA ILE A 105 -16.83 20.24 8.11
C ILE A 105 -17.23 21.50 7.33
N LYS A 106 -17.06 21.50 6.00
CA LYS A 106 -17.40 22.65 5.16
C LYS A 106 -18.89 23.01 5.24
N SER A 107 -19.80 22.04 5.37
CA SER A 107 -21.22 22.31 5.54
C SER A 107 -21.60 22.82 6.93
N MET A 108 -20.81 22.52 7.97
CA MET A 108 -21.03 23.05 9.32
C MET A 108 -20.64 24.53 9.48
N PHE A 109 -19.71 25.04 8.67
CA PHE A 109 -19.25 26.43 8.71
C PHE A 109 -19.61 27.27 7.47
N GLY A 110 -20.13 26.63 6.43
CA GLY A 110 -20.63 27.26 5.21
C GLY A 110 -22.15 27.39 5.23
N GLY A 111 -22.67 28.29 6.09
CA GLY A 111 -24.05 28.70 6.18
C GLY A 111 -24.15 30.14 6.65
#